data_AF-A0A0X3P0V9-F1
#
_entry.id   AF-A0A0X3P0V9-F1
#
_cell.length_a   1.000
_cell.length_b   1.000
_cell.length_c   1.000
_cell.angle_alpha   90.00
_cell.angle_beta   90.00
_cell.angle_gamma   90.00
#
_symmetry.space_group_name_H-M   'P 1'
#
loop_
_entity.id
_entity.type
_entity.pdbx_description
1 polymer ?
#
loop_
_entity_poly.entity_id
_entity_poly.type
_entity_poly.pdbx_seq_one_letter_code
_entity_poly.pdbx_strand_id
1 'polypeptide(L)'
;MLIVWGLSIATLPSLMATKHSDVFYAISIYILHICLAGHTVFTLIATFKLFGMKSFAINFALVTSAEVPGGIIFDILATELQLNKHMYGGLYIAIAFIVCGLILTIFIPDPFAPTCLSSLICMRSRKRDEGHRAYNGTTEDDGLSENLANV
;
A
#
# COMPACT_ATOMS: atom_id res chain seq x y z
N MET A 1 8.74 -1.68 7.73
CA MET A 1 9.65 -2.01 6.60
C MET A 1 9.52 -1.03 5.45
N LEU A 2 8.34 -0.83 4.87
CA LEU A 2 8.14 0.13 3.76
C LEU A 2 8.63 1.57 4.06
N ILE A 3 8.43 2.07 5.29
CA ILE A 3 8.93 3.39 5.71
C ILE A 3 10.46 3.45 5.71
N VAL A 4 11.13 2.45 6.29
CA VAL A 4 12.60 2.36 6.32
C VAL A 4 13.16 2.23 4.91
N TRP A 5 12.47 1.46 4.06
CA TRP A 5 12.82 1.27 2.66
C TRP A 5 12.70 2.57 1.86
N GLY A 6 11.59 3.30 2.01
CA GLY A 6 11.38 4.61 1.38
C GLY A 6 12.36 5.68 1.86
N LEU A 7 12.65 5.74 3.16
CA LEU A 7 13.66 6.66 3.71
C LEU A 7 15.05 6.38 3.17
N SER A 8 15.43 5.10 3.07
CA SER A 8 16.72 4.69 2.53
C SER A 8 16.87 5.12 1.05
N ILE A 9 15.81 4.97 0.25
CA ILE A 9 15.76 5.44 -1.14
C ILE A 9 15.85 6.96 -1.22
N ALA A 10 15.14 7.67 -0.35
CA ALA A 10 15.14 9.14 -0.31
C ALA A 10 16.50 9.73 0.09
N THR A 11 17.31 9.01 0.87
CA THR A 11 18.65 9.46 1.28
C THR A 11 19.73 9.22 0.22
N LEU A 12 19.53 8.29 -0.72
CA LEU A 12 20.50 7.97 -1.79
C LEU A 12 20.96 9.19 -2.63
N PRO A 13 20.06 10.09 -3.10
CA PRO A 13 20.43 11.30 -3.81
C PRO A 13 21.44 12.16 -3.06
N SER A 14 21.19 12.38 -1.76
CA SER A 14 22.01 13.23 -0.90
C SER A 14 23.36 12.59 -0.59
N LEU A 15 23.41 11.25 -0.48
CA LEU A 15 24.65 10.51 -0.28
C LEU A 15 25.57 10.58 -1.51
N MET A 16 25.01 10.41 -2.72
CA MET A 16 25.80 10.42 -3.96
C MET A 16 26.42 11.80 -4.29
N ALA A 17 25.92 12.89 -3.68
CA ALA A 17 26.48 14.23 -3.84
C ALA A 17 27.77 14.47 -3.04
N THR A 18 28.16 13.56 -2.13
CA THR A 18 29.29 13.76 -1.21
C THR A 18 30.53 12.95 -1.62
N LYS A 19 31.73 13.45 -1.29
CA LYS A 19 33.02 12.89 -1.74
C LYS A 19 33.47 11.61 -1.02
N HIS A 20 32.78 11.19 0.04
CA HIS A 20 33.03 9.96 0.83
C HIS A 20 31.86 8.96 0.72
N SER A 21 31.17 8.95 -0.42
CA SER A 21 29.86 8.33 -0.61
C SER A 21 29.87 6.81 -0.65
N ASP A 22 30.98 6.14 -0.97
CA ASP A 22 30.99 4.70 -1.27
C ASP A 22 30.55 3.82 -0.09
N VAL A 23 31.05 4.10 1.12
CA VAL A 23 30.72 3.32 2.32
C VAL A 23 29.26 3.54 2.73
N PHE A 24 28.81 4.80 2.73
CA PHE A 24 27.43 5.13 3.08
C PHE A 24 26.44 4.61 2.03
N TYR A 25 26.83 4.61 0.76
CA TYR A 25 26.06 4.02 -0.33
C TYR A 25 25.94 2.50 -0.13
N ALA A 26 27.05 1.81 0.15
CA ALA A 26 27.04 0.38 0.43
C ALA A 26 26.16 0.01 1.63
N ILE A 27 26.23 0.79 2.72
CA ILE A 27 25.36 0.61 3.89
C ILE A 27 23.89 0.80 3.51
N SER A 28 23.57 1.84 2.72
CA SER A 28 22.19 2.10 2.29
C SER A 28 21.64 0.97 1.43
N ILE A 29 22.42 0.46 0.48
CA ILE A 29 22.06 -0.70 -0.36
C ILE A 29 21.89 -1.96 0.52
N TYR A 30 22.74 -2.17 1.51
CA TYR A 30 22.63 -3.29 2.43
C TYR A 30 21.34 -3.24 3.26
N ILE A 31 20.96 -2.06 3.76
CA ILE A 31 19.69 -1.84 4.46
C ILE A 31 18.50 -2.12 3.54
N LEU A 32 18.55 -1.67 2.28
CA LEU A 32 17.51 -1.98 1.29
C LEU A 32 17.34 -3.48 1.09
N HIS A 33 18.45 -4.22 1.07
CA HIS A 33 18.45 -5.67 0.91
C HIS A 33 17.84 -6.39 2.13
N ILE A 34 18.18 -5.95 3.35
CA ILE A 34 17.56 -6.47 4.57
C ILE A 34 16.05 -6.18 4.59
N CYS A 35 15.64 -4.98 4.17
CA CYS A 35 14.22 -4.63 4.06
C CYS A 35 13.48 -5.53 3.07
N LEU A 36 14.10 -5.87 1.94
CA LEU A 36 13.54 -6.79 0.96
C LEU A 36 13.40 -8.21 1.52
N ALA A 37 14.44 -8.73 2.19
CA ALA A 37 14.39 -10.03 2.86
C ALA A 37 13.35 -10.05 4.00
N GLY A 38 13.21 -8.95 4.75
CA GLY A 38 12.17 -8.81 5.76
C GLY A 38 10.77 -8.83 5.14
N HIS A 39 10.57 -8.15 4.00
CA HIS A 39 9.31 -8.13 3.27
C HIS A 39 8.87 -9.55 2.89
N THR A 40 9.75 -10.37 2.32
CA THR A 40 9.40 -11.74 1.93
C THR A 40 8.98 -12.60 3.12
N VAL A 41 9.69 -12.49 4.26
CA VAL A 41 9.33 -13.20 5.52
C VAL A 41 7.99 -12.72 6.07
N PHE A 42 7.73 -11.41 6.10
CA PHE A 42 6.46 -10.88 6.58
C PHE A 42 5.29 -11.26 5.67
N THR A 43 5.50 -11.23 4.35
CA THR A 43 4.51 -11.71 3.38
C THR A 43 4.19 -13.17 3.62
N LEU A 44 5.19 -14.01 3.91
CA LEU A 44 5.00 -15.42 4.26
C LEU A 44 4.11 -15.57 5.50
N ILE A 45 4.42 -14.87 6.58
CA ILE A 45 3.64 -14.90 7.83
C ILE A 45 2.21 -14.37 7.61
N ALA A 46 2.04 -13.28 6.86
CA ALA A 46 0.75 -12.69 6.56
C ALA A 46 -0.13 -13.65 5.76
N THR A 47 0.44 -14.28 4.73
CA THR A 47 -0.28 -15.25 3.90
C THR A 47 -0.71 -16.48 4.72
N PHE A 48 0.16 -16.96 5.60
CA PHE A 48 -0.17 -18.05 6.51
C PHE A 48 -1.33 -17.68 7.44
N LYS A 49 -1.31 -16.47 8.03
CA LYS A 49 -2.38 -15.99 8.91
C LYS A 49 -3.71 -15.77 8.19
N LEU A 50 -3.67 -15.23 6.97
CA LEU A 50 -4.88 -14.87 6.22
C LEU A 50 -5.58 -16.08 5.58
N PHE A 51 -4.81 -17.02 5.01
CA PHE A 51 -5.38 -18.10 4.22
C PHE A 51 -5.25 -19.49 4.86
N GLY A 52 -4.48 -19.61 5.95
CA GLY A 52 -4.23 -20.87 6.63
C GLY A 52 -3.39 -21.87 5.81
N MET A 53 -3.10 -23.02 6.42
CA MET A 53 -2.19 -24.03 5.85
C MET A 53 -2.70 -24.71 4.57
N LYS A 54 -4.01 -24.91 4.43
CA LYS A 54 -4.60 -25.75 3.38
C LYS A 54 -4.36 -25.22 1.96
N SER A 55 -4.28 -23.90 1.81
CA SER A 55 -4.04 -23.23 0.52
C SER A 55 -2.86 -22.26 0.59
N PHE A 56 -1.99 -22.40 1.59
CA PHE A 56 -0.88 -21.49 1.84
C PHE A 56 0.06 -21.36 0.64
N ALA A 57 0.53 -22.48 0.08
CA ALA A 57 1.52 -22.46 -1.00
C ALA A 57 1.02 -21.76 -2.27
N ILE A 58 -0.23 -21.99 -2.66
CA ILE A 58 -0.83 -21.36 -3.85
C ILE A 58 -1.03 -19.86 -3.62
N ASN A 59 -1.58 -19.47 -2.47
CA ASN A 59 -1.80 -18.06 -2.16
C ASN A 59 -0.48 -17.30 -2.00
N PHE A 60 0.53 -17.92 -1.38
CA PHE A 60 1.85 -17.31 -1.26
C PHE A 60 2.51 -17.15 -2.63
N ALA A 61 2.47 -18.19 -3.47
CA ALA A 61 2.97 -18.13 -4.83
C ALA A 61 2.28 -17.01 -5.63
N LEU A 62 0.95 -16.85 -5.48
CA LEU A 62 0.18 -15.80 -6.14
C LEU A 62 0.59 -14.39 -5.67
N VAL A 63 0.80 -14.21 -4.36
CA VAL A 63 1.24 -12.93 -3.82
C VAL A 63 2.65 -12.59 -4.29
N THR A 64 3.57 -13.56 -4.27
CA THR A 64 4.94 -13.36 -4.74
C THR A 64 5.03 -13.20 -6.26
N SER A 65 4.14 -13.84 -7.04
CA SER A 65 4.16 -13.73 -8.49
C SER A 65 3.77 -12.33 -8.97
N ALA A 66 3.05 -11.55 -8.15
CA ALA A 66 2.77 -10.14 -8.41
C ALA A 66 4.03 -9.25 -8.44
N GLU A 67 5.16 -9.71 -7.86
CA GLU A 67 6.44 -8.99 -7.96
C GLU A 67 7.00 -9.02 -9.40
N VAL A 68 6.76 -10.10 -10.15
CA VAL A 68 7.24 -10.28 -11.53
C VAL A 68 6.70 -9.22 -12.49
N PRO A 69 5.37 -9.01 -12.64
CA PRO A 69 4.87 -7.95 -13.50
C PRO A 69 5.27 -6.56 -13.00
N GLY A 70 5.41 -6.36 -11.68
CA GLY A 70 5.95 -5.11 -11.12
C GLY A 70 7.38 -4.84 -11.59
N GLY A 71 8.24 -5.86 -11.58
CA GLY A 71 9.60 -5.79 -12.11
C GLY A 71 9.64 -5.50 -13.61
N ILE A 72 8.79 -6.15 -14.40
CA ILE A 72 8.70 -5.92 -15.86
C ILE A 72 8.29 -4.47 -16.15
N ILE A 73 7.26 -3.96 -15.47
CA ILE A 73 6.80 -2.57 -15.63
C ILE A 73 7.93 -1.60 -15.27
N PHE A 74 8.63 -1.85 -14.17
CA PHE A 74 9.74 -1.01 -13.74
C PHE A 74 10.91 -1.03 -14.74
N ASP A 75 11.24 -2.18 -15.32
CA ASP A 75 12.32 -2.33 -16.30
C ASP A 75 12.02 -1.60 -17.62
N ILE A 76 10.78 -1.71 -18.10
CA ILE A 76 10.30 -0.92 -19.26
C ILE A 76 10.42 0.57 -18.95
N LEU A 77 9.93 0.99 -17.79
CA LEU A 77 9.98 2.39 -17.36
C LEU A 77 11.42 2.89 -17.22
N ALA A 78 12.33 2.05 -16.71
CA ALA A 78 13.76 2.35 -16.58
C ALA A 78 14.42 2.58 -17.95
N THR A 79 14.03 1.79 -18.94
CA THR A 79 14.54 1.85 -20.32
C THR A 79 14.06 3.12 -21.03
N GLU A 80 12.76 3.40 -20.98
CA GLU A 80 12.15 4.56 -21.62
C GLU A 80 12.62 5.89 -21.02
N LEU A 81 12.77 5.95 -19.69
CA LEU A 81 13.24 7.16 -19.00
C LEU A 81 14.76 7.35 -19.03
N GLN A 82 15.50 6.46 -19.70
CA GLN A 82 16.96 6.46 -19.73
C GLN A 82 17.54 6.71 -18.33
N LEU A 83 17.15 5.88 -17.35
CA LEU A 83 17.52 6.07 -15.94
C LEU A 83 19.03 6.25 -15.70
N ASN A 84 19.86 5.75 -16.63
CA ASN A 84 21.31 5.97 -16.64
C ASN A 84 21.73 7.45 -16.78
N LYS A 85 20.93 8.30 -17.44
CA LYS A 85 21.18 9.74 -17.56
C LYS A 85 20.47 10.57 -16.48
N HIS A 86 19.33 10.08 -15.99
CA HIS A 86 18.51 10.76 -15.00
C HIS A 86 18.22 9.84 -13.79
N MET A 87 19.27 9.40 -13.09
CA MET A 87 19.15 8.50 -11.91
C MET A 87 18.15 9.02 -10.86
N TYR A 88 18.10 10.34 -10.66
CA TYR A 88 17.16 10.97 -9.73
C TYR A 88 15.69 10.74 -10.12
N GLY A 89 15.37 10.69 -11.42
CA GLY A 89 14.01 10.44 -11.90
C GLY A 89 13.49 9.06 -11.51
N GLY A 90 14.36 8.04 -11.61
CA GLY A 90 14.04 6.68 -11.17
C GLY A 90 13.74 6.58 -9.67
N LEU A 91 14.50 7.32 -8.85
CA LEU A 91 14.31 7.35 -7.40
C LEU A 91 12.96 7.99 -7.01
N TYR A 92 12.55 9.08 -7.68
CA TYR A 92 11.26 9.71 -7.42
C TYR A 92 10.07 8.81 -7.79
N ILE A 93 10.18 8.08 -8.91
CA ILE A 93 9.17 7.11 -9.33
C ILE A 93 9.05 5.99 -8.29
N ALA A 94 10.18 5.45 -7.81
CA ALA A 94 10.17 4.43 -6.76
C ALA A 94 9.52 4.93 -5.46
N ILE A 95 9.81 6.16 -5.03
CA ILE A 95 9.17 6.79 -3.87
C ILE A 95 7.66 6.92 -4.10
N ALA A 96 7.21 7.34 -5.28
CA ALA A 96 5.79 7.47 -5.60
C ALA A 96 5.06 6.12 -5.48
N PHE A 97 5.64 5.04 -5.99
CA PHE A 97 5.07 3.69 -5.85
C PHE A 97 5.02 3.21 -4.39
N ILE A 98 6.06 3.49 -3.60
CA ILE A 98 6.08 3.16 -2.16
C ILE A 98 4.98 3.92 -1.41
N VAL A 99 4.79 5.21 -1.72
CA VAL A 99 3.73 6.03 -1.12
C VAL A 99 2.35 5.53 -1.54
N CYS A 100 2.14 5.20 -2.82
CA CYS A 100 0.90 4.59 -3.29
C CYS A 100 0.61 3.27 -2.57
N GLY A 101 1.63 2.41 -2.41
CA GLY A 101 1.51 1.16 -1.64
C GLY A 101 1.13 1.41 -0.18
N LEU A 102 1.77 2.37 0.49
CA LEU A 102 1.44 2.77 1.86
C LEU A 102 -0.01 3.27 1.97
N ILE A 103 -0.44 4.12 1.04
CA ILE A 103 -1.82 4.60 0.99
C ILE A 103 -2.78 3.41 0.84
N LEU A 104 -2.54 2.51 -0.11
CA LEU A 104 -3.37 1.32 -0.30
C LEU A 104 -3.45 0.46 0.98
N THR A 105 -2.33 0.26 1.69
CA THR A 105 -2.34 -0.48 2.96
C THR A 105 -3.14 0.20 4.07
N ILE A 106 -3.26 1.53 4.06
CA ILE A 106 -4.10 2.26 5.03
C ILE A 106 -5.58 2.14 4.67
N PHE A 107 -5.91 2.04 3.38
CA PHE A 107 -7.29 1.96 2.90
C PHE A 107 -7.87 0.53 2.92
N ILE A 108 -7.03 -0.50 2.98
CA ILE A 108 -7.48 -1.89 3.09
C ILE A 108 -7.90 -2.15 4.54
N PRO A 109 -9.19 -2.47 4.81
CA PRO A 109 -9.64 -2.80 6.15
C PRO A 109 -9.04 -4.14 6.57
N ASP A 110 -8.15 -4.10 7.56
CA ASP A 110 -7.51 -5.29 8.11
C ASP A 110 -8.32 -5.79 9.33
N PRO A 111 -8.92 -7.00 9.27
CA PRO A 111 -9.64 -7.60 10.40
C PRO A 111 -8.74 -7.98 11.58
N PHE A 112 -7.42 -7.95 11.41
CA PHE A 112 -6.42 -8.26 12.44
C PHE A 112 -5.54 -7.07 12.85
N ALA A 113 -5.90 -5.84 12.46
CA ALA A 113 -5.13 -4.66 12.79
C ALA A 113 -5.04 -4.41 14.32
N PRO A 114 -3.85 -4.06 14.85
CA PRO A 114 -3.70 -3.69 16.25
C PRO A 114 -4.53 -2.44 16.59
N THR A 115 -5.09 -2.42 17.79
CA THR A 115 -6.14 -1.51 18.30
C THR A 115 -5.85 -0.01 18.12
N CYS A 116 -4.58 0.38 17.98
CA CYS A 116 -4.18 1.79 17.80
C CYS A 116 -4.55 2.37 16.42
N LEU A 117 -4.61 1.55 15.37
CA LEU A 117 -5.07 1.95 14.02
C LEU A 117 -6.59 1.82 13.84
N SER A 118 -7.23 1.04 14.71
CA SER A 118 -8.68 0.84 14.70
C SER A 118 -9.44 2.13 14.97
N SER A 119 -8.91 3.08 15.76
CA SER A 119 -9.61 4.34 16.04
C SER A 119 -9.76 5.24 14.81
N LEU A 120 -8.76 5.28 13.92
CA LEU A 120 -8.81 6.05 12.68
C LEU A 120 -9.78 5.43 11.65
N ILE A 121 -9.83 4.10 11.58
CA ILE A 121 -10.73 3.36 10.68
C ILE A 121 -12.17 3.42 11.21
N CYS A 122 -12.38 3.28 12.52
CA CYS A 122 -13.69 3.33 13.17
C CYS A 122 -14.32 4.73 13.08
N MET A 123 -13.53 5.81 13.23
CA MET A 123 -14.02 7.18 13.01
C MET A 123 -14.47 7.43 11.57
N ARG A 124 -13.82 6.80 10.58
CA ARG A 124 -14.22 6.94 9.16
C ARG A 124 -15.46 6.11 8.83
N SER A 125 -15.61 4.91 9.41
CA SER A 125 -16.83 4.09 9.24
C SER A 125 -18.05 4.80 9.83
N ARG A 126 -17.91 5.39 11.03
CA ARG A 126 -18.99 6.18 11.66
C ARG A 126 -19.44 7.36 10.79
N LYS A 127 -18.50 8.02 10.10
CA LYS A 127 -18.80 9.12 9.17
C LYS A 127 -19.50 8.65 7.88
N ARG A 128 -19.28 7.39 7.45
CA ARG A 128 -19.94 6.80 6.27
C ARG A 128 -21.38 6.38 6.58
N ASP A 129 -21.63 5.88 7.78
CA ASP A 129 -22.96 5.47 8.24
C ASP A 129 -23.87 6.68 8.53
N GLU A 130 -23.33 7.79 9.03
CA GLU A 130 -24.07 9.05 9.18
C GLU A 130 -24.47 9.66 7.82
N GLY A 131 -23.60 9.57 6.80
CA GLY A 131 -23.92 10.01 5.44
C GLY A 131 -25.00 9.15 4.76
N HIS A 132 -25.03 7.84 5.03
CA HIS A 132 -26.04 6.94 4.48
C HIS A 132 -27.40 7.09 5.20
N ARG A 133 -27.41 7.35 6.51
CA ARG A 133 -28.64 7.70 7.24
C ARG A 133 -29.21 9.06 6.84
N ALA A 134 -28.36 10.05 6.54
CA ALA A 134 -28.81 11.35 6.06
C ALA A 134 -29.43 11.30 4.65
N TYR A 135 -29.00 10.35 3.81
CA TYR A 135 -29.56 10.15 2.46
C TYR A 135 -30.88 9.34 2.49
N ASN A 136 -31.03 8.40 3.43
CA ASN A 136 -32.25 7.61 3.60
C ASN A 136 -33.35 8.34 4.42
N GLY A 137 -33.04 9.47 5.06
CA GLY A 137 -34.00 10.25 5.85
C GLY A 137 -34.76 11.33 5.05
N THR A 138 -34.53 11.44 3.74
CA THR A 138 -35.16 12.46 2.87
C THR A 138 -36.11 11.89 1.83
N THR A 139 -36.44 10.59 1.90
CA THR A 139 -37.27 9.89 0.89
C THR A 139 -38.54 9.23 1.44
N GLU A 140 -38.97 9.56 2.66
CA GLU A 140 -40.20 9.03 3.26
C GLU A 140 -41.14 10.14 3.77
N ASP A 141 -41.49 11.13 2.94
CA ASP A 141 -42.60 12.07 3.26
C ASP A 141 -43.56 12.40 2.10
N ASP A 142 -43.43 11.77 0.92
CA ASP A 142 -44.35 12.01 -0.22
C ASP A 142 -45.17 10.78 -0.62
N GLY A 143 -45.49 9.88 0.32
CA GLY A 143 -46.14 8.59 0.03
C GLY A 143 -47.38 8.24 0.84
N LEU A 144 -47.95 9.18 1.61
CA LEU A 144 -49.09 8.89 2.51
C LEU A 144 -50.32 9.75 2.19
N SER A 145 -50.78 9.73 0.93
CA SER A 145 -52.07 10.34 0.53
C SER A 145 -52.68 9.67 -0.72
N GLU A 146 -52.61 8.35 -0.84
CA GLU A 146 -53.38 7.62 -1.86
C GLU A 146 -53.56 6.19 -1.38
N ASN A 147 -54.62 5.90 -0.61
CA ASN A 147 -55.25 4.57 -0.46
C ASN A 147 -56.30 4.57 0.68
N LEU A 148 -57.29 5.47 0.60
CA LEU A 148 -58.46 5.42 1.49
C LEU A 148 -59.71 6.03 0.82
N ALA A 149 -59.96 5.62 -0.43
CA ALA A 149 -61.21 5.86 -1.13
C ALA A 149 -61.52 4.67 -2.05
N ASN A 150 -61.82 3.52 -1.44
CA ASN A 150 -62.54 2.40 -2.07
C ASN A 150 -62.91 1.37 -1.00
N VAL A 151 -63.83 1.73 -0.10
CA VAL A 151 -64.83 0.85 0.53
C VAL A 151 -66.09 1.68 0.76
#